data_AF-A0A947W1P4-F1
#
_entry.id   AF-A0A947W1P4-F1
#
_cell.length_a   1.000
_cell.length_b   1.000
_cell.length_c   1.000
_cell.angle_alpha   90.00
_cell.angle_beta   90.00
_cell.angle_gamma   90.00
#
_symmetry.space_group_name_H-M   'P 1'
#
loop_
_entity.id
_entity.type
_entity.pdbx_description
1 polymer ?
#
loop_
_entity_poly.entity_id
_entity_poly.type
_entity_poly.pdbx_seq_one_letter_code
_entity_poly.pdbx_strand_id
1 'polypeptide(L)'
;MQTTGKNRVKDIKGKKYKNRRKSKSPGRAALTSEQKETFINKVKGIAEPLCNDEKVVLVNVAYVKEGNNDILRIFIDKPGGITLDDCSRISMQLGDLLDVNLDIGTSYRLEVSSPGI
;
A
#
# COMPACT_ATOMS: atom_id res chain seq x y z
N MET A 1 -34.88 17.32 56.53
CA MET A 1 -33.69 17.19 57.39
C MET A 1 -32.49 16.89 56.48
N GLN A 2 -31.48 17.76 56.49
CA GLN A 2 -30.02 17.46 56.38
C GLN A 2 -29.55 16.52 55.23
N THR A 3 -28.60 16.83 54.35
CA THR A 3 -27.46 17.75 54.35
C THR A 3 -26.81 17.82 52.95
N THR A 4 -26.29 19.00 52.65
CA THR A 4 -25.20 19.43 51.74
C THR A 4 -24.10 18.41 51.37
N GLY A 5 -23.51 18.55 50.17
CA GLY A 5 -22.09 18.17 49.96
C GLY A 5 -21.67 17.94 48.52
N LYS A 6 -21.17 18.96 47.81
CA LYS A 6 -19.74 19.14 47.46
C LYS A 6 -19.13 18.10 46.50
N ASN A 7 -18.95 18.58 45.27
CA ASN A 7 -17.94 18.19 44.29
C ASN A 7 -16.53 18.03 44.91
N ARG A 8 -15.78 16.97 44.53
CA ARG A 8 -14.31 16.96 44.58
C ARG A 8 -13.68 15.94 43.61
N VAL A 9 -13.34 16.51 42.46
CA VAL A 9 -12.18 16.28 41.59
C VAL A 9 -10.95 15.50 42.13
N LYS A 10 -10.20 15.00 41.12
CA LYS A 10 -8.75 14.63 41.06
C LYS A 10 -8.47 13.19 41.50
N ASP A 11 -7.66 12.38 40.82
CA ASP A 11 -6.44 12.56 40.03
C ASP A 11 -6.42 11.44 38.96
N ILE A 12 -5.76 11.50 37.79
CA ILE A 12 -4.31 11.49 37.59
C ILE A 12 -4.02 12.00 36.16
N LYS A 13 -3.23 13.10 36.11
CA LYS A 13 -2.08 13.37 35.24
C LYS A 13 -2.02 12.53 33.95
N GLY A 14 -2.18 13.08 32.75
CA GLY A 14 -1.35 14.14 32.21
C GLY A 14 -0.43 13.58 31.11
N LYS A 15 -0.82 13.76 29.85
CA LYS A 15 0.13 13.94 28.75
C LYS A 15 -0.46 14.97 27.79
N LYS A 16 0.01 16.20 27.98
CA LYS A 16 -0.15 17.31 27.04
C LYS A 16 0.57 16.94 25.75
N TYR A 17 -0.16 16.54 24.71
CA TYR A 17 0.35 16.67 23.36
C TYR A 17 -0.01 18.07 22.85
N LYS A 18 0.69 19.08 23.39
CA LYS A 18 0.86 20.34 22.67
C LYS A 18 2.07 20.16 21.76
N ASN A 19 1.85 19.84 20.48
CA ASN A 19 2.65 20.52 19.47
C ASN A 19 1.91 20.71 18.15
N ARG A 20 1.51 21.97 18.01
CA ARG A 20 1.25 22.71 16.78
C ARG A 20 2.37 22.49 15.77
N ARG A 21 2.13 21.65 14.76
CA ARG A 21 2.53 21.91 13.37
C ARG A 21 1.36 21.51 12.50
N LYS A 22 0.83 22.47 11.74
CA LYS A 22 0.04 22.17 10.55
C LYS A 22 0.93 21.30 9.65
N SER A 23 0.87 19.98 9.74
CA SER A 23 1.25 19.16 8.61
C SER A 23 0.08 19.25 7.65
N LYS A 24 0.09 20.30 6.81
CA LYS A 24 -0.53 20.17 5.50
C LYS A 24 0.09 18.90 4.92
N SER A 25 -0.65 17.79 4.88
CA SER A 25 -0.31 16.70 3.98
C SER A 25 -0.11 17.36 2.62
N PRO A 26 1.08 17.30 2.01
CA PRO A 26 1.27 17.93 0.72
C PRO A 26 0.23 17.30 -0.20
N GLY A 27 -0.58 18.14 -0.86
CA GLY A 27 -1.54 17.65 -1.84
C GLY A 27 -0.79 16.75 -2.82
N ARG A 28 -1.30 15.53 -3.03
CA ARG A 28 -0.73 14.46 -3.86
C ARG A 28 0.14 15.00 -5.00
N ALA A 29 1.45 15.08 -4.78
CA ALA A 29 2.38 15.33 -5.86
C ALA A 29 2.38 14.07 -6.73
N ALA A 30 2.02 14.21 -8.01
CA ALA A 30 2.12 13.09 -8.94
C ALA A 30 3.58 12.69 -9.09
N LEU A 31 3.86 11.38 -9.07
CA LEU A 31 5.17 10.84 -9.46
C LEU A 31 5.47 11.31 -10.89
N THR A 32 6.68 11.79 -11.13
CA THR A 32 7.15 12.08 -12.50
C THR A 32 7.32 10.78 -13.29
N SER A 33 7.40 10.87 -14.62
CA SER A 33 7.60 9.70 -15.48
C SER A 33 8.86 8.90 -15.12
N GLU A 34 9.97 9.58 -14.83
CA GLU A 34 11.23 8.93 -14.41
C GLU A 34 11.14 8.25 -13.04
N GLN A 35 10.49 8.90 -12.07
CA GLN A 35 10.26 8.30 -10.74
C GLN A 35 9.36 7.07 -10.85
N LYS A 36 8.34 7.14 -11.70
CA LYS A 36 7.43 6.03 -11.98
C LYS A 36 8.17 4.85 -12.61
N GLU A 37 9.02 5.08 -13.61
CA GLU A 37 9.78 4.00 -14.25
C GLU A 37 10.76 3.34 -13.28
N THR A 38 11.49 4.15 -12.49
CA THR A 38 12.37 3.64 -11.43
C THR A 38 11.59 2.80 -10.42
N PHE A 39 10.41 3.26 -10.01
CA PHE A 39 9.54 2.53 -9.10
C PHE A 39 9.08 1.20 -9.70
N ILE A 40 8.60 1.21 -10.95
CA ILE A 40 8.18 0.00 -11.68
C ILE A 40 9.33 -1.02 -11.75
N ASN A 41 10.55 -0.56 -12.07
CA ASN A 41 11.72 -1.45 -12.15
C ASN A 41 12.07 -2.07 -10.79
N LYS A 42 11.97 -1.32 -9.70
CA LYS A 42 12.14 -1.88 -8.34
C LYS A 42 11.06 -2.91 -8.01
N VAL A 43 9.80 -2.61 -8.33
CA VAL A 43 8.69 -3.55 -8.13
C VAL A 43 8.91 -4.82 -8.94
N LYS A 44 9.33 -4.71 -10.21
CA LYS A 44 9.67 -5.87 -11.05
C LYS A 44 10.75 -6.74 -10.42
N GLY A 45 11.84 -6.15 -9.93
CA GLY A 45 12.92 -6.90 -9.27
C GLY A 45 12.48 -7.69 -8.03
N ILE A 46 11.38 -7.29 -7.39
CA ILE A 46 10.78 -8.02 -6.25
C ILE A 46 9.73 -9.02 -6.74
N ALA A 47 8.90 -8.64 -7.72
CA ALA A 47 7.81 -9.45 -8.23
C ALA A 47 8.30 -10.66 -9.05
N GLU A 48 9.36 -10.51 -9.85
CA GLU A 48 9.92 -11.59 -10.67
C GLU A 48 10.32 -12.84 -9.86
N PRO A 49 11.15 -12.75 -8.80
CA PRO A 49 11.53 -13.93 -8.02
C PRO A 49 10.33 -14.56 -7.31
N LEU A 50 9.38 -13.75 -6.81
CA LEU A 50 8.14 -14.26 -6.21
C LEU A 50 7.31 -15.05 -7.23
N CYS A 51 7.12 -14.50 -8.44
CA CYS A 51 6.36 -15.16 -9.49
C CYS A 51 6.99 -16.52 -9.87
N ASN A 52 8.32 -16.55 -10.00
CA ASN A 52 9.05 -17.78 -10.32
C ASN A 52 8.92 -18.87 -9.24
N ASP A 53 8.85 -18.50 -7.96
CA ASP A 53 8.63 -19.44 -6.86
C ASP A 53 7.23 -20.07 -6.94
N GLU A 54 6.21 -19.23 -7.17
CA GLU A 54 4.80 -19.63 -7.33
C GLU A 54 4.47 -20.28 -8.69
N LYS A 55 5.47 -20.52 -9.54
CA LYS A 55 5.31 -21.11 -10.89
C LYS A 55 4.38 -20.28 -11.80
N VAL A 56 4.38 -18.96 -11.62
CA VAL A 56 3.71 -18.01 -12.50
C VAL A 56 4.73 -17.10 -13.17
N VAL A 57 4.35 -16.49 -14.29
CA VAL A 57 5.20 -15.59 -15.06
C VAL A 57 4.70 -14.18 -14.87
N LEU A 58 5.62 -13.26 -14.53
CA LEU A 58 5.32 -11.84 -14.54
C LEU A 58 5.28 -11.34 -15.98
N VAL A 59 4.12 -10.90 -16.45
CA VAL A 59 3.92 -10.39 -17.80
C VAL A 59 4.22 -8.89 -17.86
N ASN A 60 3.67 -8.12 -16.93
CA ASN A 60 3.85 -6.67 -16.92
C ASN A 60 3.59 -6.06 -15.54
N VAL A 61 4.17 -4.89 -15.29
CA VAL A 61 3.91 -4.06 -14.11
C VAL A 61 3.60 -2.64 -14.59
N ALA A 62 2.43 -2.15 -14.22
CA ALA A 62 1.95 -0.84 -14.60
C ALA A 62 1.57 -0.02 -13.38
N TYR A 63 2.09 1.20 -13.29
CA TYR A 63 1.62 2.18 -12.31
C TYR A 63 0.69 3.17 -13.01
N VAL A 64 -0.61 3.09 -12.75
CA VAL A 64 -1.65 3.88 -13.42
C VAL A 64 -2.35 4.78 -12.43
N LYS A 65 -2.79 5.95 -12.91
CA LYS A 65 -3.56 6.90 -12.10
C LYS A 65 -4.99 6.92 -12.64
N GLU A 66 -5.92 6.37 -11.88
CA GLU A 66 -7.35 6.35 -12.19
C GLU A 66 -8.07 7.35 -11.29
N GLY A 67 -8.31 8.54 -11.82
CA GLY A 67 -8.89 9.67 -11.09
C GLY A 67 -8.02 10.09 -9.90
N ASN A 68 -8.55 9.90 -8.69
CA ASN A 68 -7.85 10.23 -7.44
C ASN A 68 -7.09 9.04 -6.85
N ASN A 69 -7.08 7.88 -7.51
CA ASN A 69 -6.44 6.68 -7.01
C ASN A 69 -5.21 6.34 -7.85
N ASP A 70 -4.10 6.12 -7.18
CA ASP A 70 -2.91 5.52 -7.77
C ASP A 70 -3.03 4.00 -7.65
N ILE A 71 -2.79 3.29 -8.75
CA ILE A 71 -2.97 1.85 -8.86
C ILE A 71 -1.67 1.23 -9.37
N LEU A 72 -1.14 0.27 -8.62
CA LEU A 72 -0.05 -0.60 -9.05
C LEU A 72 -0.68 -1.90 -9.55
N ARG A 73 -0.73 -2.08 -10.86
CA ARG A 73 -1.30 -3.25 -11.50
C ARG A 73 -0.20 -4.21 -11.94
N ILE A 74 -0.32 -5.45 -11.52
CA ILE A 74 0.59 -6.55 -11.81
C ILE A 74 -0.14 -7.54 -12.71
N PHE A 75 0.44 -7.82 -13.87
CA PHE A 75 -0.07 -8.81 -14.80
C PHE A 75 0.73 -10.08 -14.67
N ILE A 76 0.06 -11.17 -14.32
CA ILE A 76 0.66 -12.50 -14.20
C ILE A 76 0.00 -13.49 -15.16
N ASP A 77 0.74 -14.48 -15.61
CA ASP A 77 0.21 -15.57 -16.44
C ASP A 77 0.85 -16.91 -16.06
N LYS A 78 0.18 -18.02 -16.36
CA LYS A 78 0.75 -19.36 -16.17
C LYS A 78 0.18 -20.35 -17.19
N PRO A 79 0.94 -21.40 -17.56
CA PRO A 79 0.41 -22.46 -18.40
C PRO A 79 -0.82 -23.10 -17.74
N GLY A 80 -1.96 -23.10 -18.44
CA GLY A 80 -3.25 -23.56 -17.91
C GLY A 80 -4.17 -22.46 -17.37
N GLY A 81 -3.72 -21.20 -17.42
CA GLY A 81 -4.51 -20.04 -17.02
C GLY A 81 -4.38 -19.72 -15.52
N ILE A 82 -4.64 -18.46 -15.18
CA ILE A 82 -4.57 -17.95 -13.81
C ILE A 82 -5.91 -18.13 -13.11
N THR A 83 -5.88 -18.66 -11.88
CA THR A 83 -7.06 -18.76 -11.02
C THR A 83 -7.13 -17.59 -10.04
N LEU A 84 -8.28 -17.40 -9.41
CA LEU A 84 -8.45 -16.36 -8.38
C LEU A 84 -7.55 -16.59 -7.16
N ASP A 85 -7.26 -17.85 -6.81
CA ASP A 85 -6.37 -18.20 -5.71
C ASP A 85 -4.94 -17.74 -5.99
N ASP A 86 -4.44 -17.94 -7.22
CA ASP A 86 -3.12 -17.46 -7.64
C ASP A 86 -3.01 -15.94 -7.51
N CYS A 87 -4.01 -15.20 -8.01
CA CYS A 87 -4.04 -13.74 -7.88
C CYS A 87 -4.04 -13.31 -6.41
N SER A 88 -4.87 -13.95 -5.57
CA SER A 88 -4.97 -13.64 -4.15
C SER A 88 -3.64 -13.88 -3.44
N ARG A 89 -3.01 -15.03 -3.68
CA ARG A 89 -1.74 -15.41 -3.06
C ARG A 89 -0.61 -14.47 -3.48
N ILE A 90 -0.47 -14.18 -4.77
CA ILE A 90 0.53 -13.23 -5.27
C ILE A 90 0.28 -11.84 -4.69
N SER A 91 -0.97 -11.38 -4.65
CA SER A 91 -1.32 -10.06 -4.09
C SER A 91 -0.88 -9.93 -2.63
N MET A 92 -1.15 -10.94 -1.80
CA MET A 92 -0.76 -10.94 -0.40
C MET A 92 0.76 -10.95 -0.22
N GLN A 93 1.46 -11.90 -0.86
CA GLN A 93 2.91 -12.04 -0.72
C GLN A 93 3.66 -10.83 -1.29
N LEU A 94 3.25 -10.34 -2.46
CA LEU A 94 3.87 -9.19 -3.08
C LEU A 94 3.63 -7.94 -2.24
N GLY A 95 2.43 -7.74 -1.70
CA GLY A 95 2.13 -6.61 -0.82
C GLY A 95 3.08 -6.53 0.37
N ASP A 96 3.31 -7.66 1.05
CA ASP A 96 4.25 -7.76 2.18
C ASP A 96 5.70 -7.44 1.76
N LEU A 97 6.15 -8.04 0.65
CA LEU A 97 7.49 -7.78 0.13
C LEU A 97 7.68 -6.31 -0.27
N LEU A 98 6.68 -5.67 -0.87
CA LEU A 98 6.74 -4.26 -1.24
C LEU A 98 6.78 -3.35 -0.01
N ASP A 99 6.03 -3.66 1.05
CA ASP A 99 6.04 -2.88 2.30
C ASP A 99 7.41 -2.93 2.99
N VAL A 100 8.06 -4.10 2.99
CA VAL A 100 9.39 -4.28 3.59
C VAL A 100 10.51 -3.66 2.75
N ASN A 101 10.46 -3.82 1.42
CA ASN A 101 11.59 -3.49 0.55
C ASN A 101 11.51 -2.08 -0.05
N LEU A 102 10.33 -1.46 -0.10
CA LEU A 102 10.16 -0.15 -0.72
C LEU A 102 9.66 0.86 0.31
N ASP A 103 10.39 1.97 0.42
CA ASP A 103 9.87 3.17 1.09
C ASP A 103 8.92 3.88 0.12
N ILE A 104 7.62 3.63 0.28
CA ILE A 104 6.61 4.15 -0.63
C ILE A 104 6.01 5.40 -0.01
N GLY A 105 6.61 6.54 -0.31
CA GLY A 105 6.11 7.87 0.11
C GLY A 105 4.75 8.27 -0.50
N THR A 106 4.09 7.36 -1.23
CA THR A 106 2.76 7.55 -1.83
C THR A 106 1.86 6.36 -1.56
N SER A 107 0.57 6.60 -1.36
CA SER A 107 -0.43 5.54 -1.22
C SER A 107 -0.91 5.07 -2.59
N TYR A 108 -0.95 3.77 -2.81
CA TYR A 108 -1.46 3.14 -4.02
C TYR A 108 -2.33 1.94 -3.66
N ARG A 109 -3.14 1.48 -4.60
CA ARG A 109 -3.87 0.21 -4.52
C ARG A 109 -3.13 -0.83 -5.35
N LEU A 110 -2.78 -1.95 -4.75
CA LEU A 110 -2.23 -3.10 -5.46
C LEU A 110 -3.35 -3.89 -6.15
N GLU A 111 -3.19 -4.19 -7.42
CA GLU A 111 -4.06 -5.07 -8.20
C GLU A 111 -3.23 -6.15 -8.89
N VAL A 112 -3.69 -7.40 -8.82
CA VAL A 112 -3.07 -8.54 -9.52
C VAL A 112 -4.13 -9.17 -10.42
N SER A 113 -3.82 -9.25 -11.70
CA SER A 113 -4.75 -9.74 -12.72
C SER A 113 -4.02 -10.56 -13.77
N SER A 114 -4.74 -11.40 -14.52
CA SER A 114 -4.21 -11.98 -15.75
C SER A 114 -4.28 -10.98 -16.91
N PRO A 115 -3.42 -11.06 -17.93
CA PRO A 115 -3.41 -10.14 -19.06
C PRO A 115 -4.68 -10.18 -19.94
N GLY A 116 -5.64 -11.06 -19.65
CA GLY A 116 -6.82 -11.29 -20.48
C GLY A 116 -6.43 -12.02 -21.77
N ILE A 117 -7.10 -13.13 -22.05
CA ILE A 117 -7.23 -13.64 -23.42
C ILE A 117 -8.50 -13.05 -24.02
#